data_AF-A0A2T4BS16-F1
#
_entry.id   AF-A0A2T4BS16-F1
#
_cell.length_a   1.000
_cell.length_b   1.000
_cell.length_c   1.000
_cell.angle_alpha   90.00
_cell.angle_beta   90.00
_cell.angle_gamma   90.00
#
_symmetry.space_group_name_H-M   'P 1'
#
loop_
_entity.id
_entity.type
_entity.pdbx_description
1 polymer ?
#
loop_
_entity_poly.entity_id
_entity_poly.type
_entity_poly.pdbx_seq_one_letter_code
_entity_poly.pdbx_strand_id
1 'polypeptide(L)' 'MSSFGHYFKVTTYSSRAGESHGKSVSCIIENCPPNLALTEADIQPQLNRRRPG' A
#
# COMPACT_ATOMS: atom_id res chain seq x y z
N MET A 1 -11.77 -5.36 -2.20
CA MET A 1 -10.58 -5.26 -3.07
C MET A 1 -10.80 -4.03 -3.92
N SER A 2 -9.91 -3.05 -3.82
CA SER A 2 -10.08 -1.75 -4.48
C SER A 2 -8.84 -1.43 -5.30
N SER A 3 -9.02 -1.09 -6.57
CA SER A 3 -7.92 -0.70 -7.48
C SER A 3 -8.07 0.75 -7.90
N PHE A 4 -6.98 1.50 -7.89
CA PHE A 4 -6.93 2.89 -8.33
C PHE A 4 -5.80 3.09 -9.34
N GLY A 5 -6.07 3.79 -10.43
CA GLY A 5 -5.10 4.10 -11.49
C GLY A 5 -5.13 3.15 -12.69
N HIS A 6 -4.68 3.66 -13.84
CA HIS A 6 -4.60 2.93 -15.12
C HIS A 6 -3.16 2.56 -15.49
N TYR A 7 -2.26 3.56 -15.57
CA TYR A 7 -0.85 3.33 -15.85
C TYR A 7 -0.06 2.96 -14.60
N PHE A 8 -0.18 3.72 -13.52
CA PHE A 8 0.35 3.34 -12.21
C PHE A 8 -0.81 2.84 -11.35
N LYS A 9 -0.92 1.52 -11.21
CA LYS A 9 -2.10 0.90 -10.62
C LYS A 9 -1.81 0.43 -9.21
N VAL A 10 -2.61 0.91 -8.26
CA VAL A 10 -2.53 0.57 -6.85
C VAL A 10 -3.73 -0.28 -6.48
N THR A 11 -3.47 -1.51 -6.06
CA THR A 11 -4.52 -2.43 -5.61
C THR A 11 -4.37 -2.66 -4.11
N THR A 12 -5.38 -2.27 -3.34
CA THR A 12 -5.41 -2.50 -1.89
C THR A 12 -6.30 -3.68 -1.54
N TYR A 13 -5.82 -4.51 -0.62
CA TYR A 13 -6.57 -5.63 -0.08
C TYR A 13 -6.22 -5.82 1.40
N SER A 14 -7.24 -6.16 2.19
CA SER A 14 -7.08 -6.54 3.59
C SER A 14 -7.01 -8.06 3.65
N SER A 15 -5.99 -8.63 4.31
CA SER A 15 -5.88 -10.08 4.41
C SER A 15 -6.82 -10.59 5.51
N ARG A 16 -7.64 -11.58 5.10
CA ARG A 16 -8.85 -12.12 5.75
C ARG A 16 -10.12 -11.29 5.49
N ALA A 17 -10.99 -11.87 4.68
CA ALA A 17 -12.40 -11.56 4.40
C ALA A 17 -12.96 -10.26 5.02
N GLY A 18 -13.12 -9.23 4.18
CA GLY A 18 -14.31 -8.37 4.17
C GLY A 18 -14.67 -7.52 5.40
N GLU A 19 -13.97 -7.64 6.52
CA GLU A 19 -14.29 -6.88 7.73
C GLU A 19 -13.24 -5.80 8.00
N SER A 20 -13.73 -4.65 8.44
CA SER A 20 -12.99 -3.54 9.02
C SER A 20 -12.05 -3.91 10.19
N HIS A 21 -12.00 -5.19 10.59
CA HIS A 21 -11.20 -5.78 11.67
C HIS A 21 -10.05 -6.68 11.21
N GLY A 22 -9.71 -6.69 9.91
CA GLY A 22 -8.55 -7.44 9.40
C GLY A 22 -7.23 -7.01 10.07
N LYS A 23 -6.48 -7.97 10.62
CA LYS A 23 -5.21 -7.76 11.36
C LYS A 23 -4.10 -7.07 10.55
N SER A 24 -4.24 -7.02 9.22
CA SER A 24 -3.22 -6.43 8.34
C SER A 24 -3.84 -5.87 7.06
N VAL A 25 -3.30 -4.76 6.59
CA VAL A 25 -3.63 -4.13 5.32
C VAL A 25 -2.45 -4.30 4.38
N SER A 26 -2.71 -4.71 3.14
CA SER A 26 -1.72 -4.91 2.09
C SER A 26 -2.06 -4.08 0.85
N CYS A 27 -1.04 -3.72 0.09
CA CYS A 27 -1.21 -3.08 -1.21
C CYS A 27 -0.20 -3.65 -2.21
N ILE A 28 -0.63 -3.76 -3.47
CA ILE A 28 0.18 -4.10 -4.62
C ILE A 28 0.24 -2.87 -5.51
N ILE A 29 1.46 -2.52 -5.95
CA ILE A 29 1.72 -1.45 -6.91
C ILE A 29 2.21 -2.09 -8.21
N GLU A 30 1.47 -1.87 -9.29
CA GLU A 30 1.77 -2.38 -10.62
C GLU A 30 2.32 -1.26 -11.52
N ASN A 31 3.18 -1.63 -12.47
CA ASN A 31 3.83 -0.74 -13.44
C ASN A 31 4.73 0.35 -12.81
N CYS A 32 5.40 0.02 -11.71
CA CYS A 32 6.47 0.86 -11.20
C CYS A 32 7.63 0.86 -12.21
N PRO A 33 8.19 2.02 -12.59
CA PRO A 33 9.34 2.07 -13.47
C PRO A 33 10.52 1.29 -12.85
N PRO A 34 11.29 0.55 -13.67
CA PRO A 34 12.49 -0.13 -13.20
C PRO A 34 13.55 0.90 -12.77
N ASN A 35 14.48 0.48 -11.90
CA ASN A 35 15.53 1.32 -11.29
C ASN A 35 15.05 2.40 -10.32
N LEU A 36 13.78 2.35 -9.87
CA LEU A 36 13.38 3.13 -8.71
C LEU A 36 14.01 2.51 -7.45
N ALA A 37 14.93 3.25 -6.81
CA ALA A 37 15.42 2.87 -5.50
C ALA A 37 14.27 2.96 -4.50
N LEU A 38 13.90 1.81 -3.91
CA LEU A 38 12.85 1.71 -2.92
C LEU A 38 13.32 0.81 -1.78
N THR A 39 13.25 1.32 -0.56
CA THR A 39 13.61 0.60 0.66
C THR A 39 12.49 0.71 1.68
N GLU A 40 12.43 -0.18 2.69
CA GLU A 40 11.41 -0.06 3.74
C GLU A 40 11.53 1.25 4.53
N ALA A 41 12.74 1.82 4.60
CA ALA A 41 13.03 3.08 5.26
C ALA A 41 12.30 4.28 4.62
N ASP A 42 11.95 4.19 3.33
CA ASP A 42 11.19 5.23 2.63
C ASP A 42 9.69 5.19 2.98
N ILE A 43 9.18 4.01 3.35
CA ILE A 43 7.76 3.75 3.59
C ILE A 43 7.38 4.10 5.04
N GLN A 44 8.20 3.69 6.01
CA GLN A 44 7.88 3.81 7.44
C GLN A 44 7.60 5.25 7.90
N PRO A 45 8.35 6.30 7.47
CA PRO A 45 8.05 7.68 7.83
C PRO A 45 6.69 8.15 7.33
N GLN A 46 6.28 7.74 6.12
CA GLN A 46 4.97 8.09 5.56
C GLN A 46 3.84 7.43 6.35
N LEU A 47 4.02 6.18 6.79
CA LEU A 47 3.08 5.50 7.68
C LEU A 47 3.01 6.16 9.06
N ASN A 48 4.16 6.54 9.62
CA ASN A 48 4.24 7.21 10.92
C ASN A 48 3.57 8.58 10.91
N ARG A 49 3.75 9.37 9.83
CA ARG A 49 3.04 10.66 9.62
C ARG A 49 1.51 10.49 9.59
N ARG A 50 1.02 9.32 9.17
CA ARG A 50 -0.41 9.02 9.09
C ARG A 50 -1.02 8.58 10.41
N ARG A 51 -0.21 8.21 11.41
CA ARG A 51 -0.71 8.04 12.77
C ARG A 51 -0.96 9.44 13.34
N PRO A 52 -2.19 9.76 13.77
CA PRO A 52 -2.40 10.95 14.57
C PRO A 52 -1.59 10.82 15.86
N GLY A 53 -0.83 11.86 16.18
CA GLY A 53 -0.34 12.12 17.53
C GLY A 53 -1.44 12.78 18.34
#